data_AF-A0A0J8S3X0-F1
#
_entry.id   AF-A0A0J8S3X0-F1
#
_cell.length_a   1.000
_cell.length_b   1.000
_cell.length_c   1.000
_cell.angle_alpha   90.00
_cell.angle_beta   90.00
_cell.angle_gamma   90.00
#
_symmetry.space_group_name_H-M   'P 1'
#
loop_
_entity.id
_entity.type
_entity.pdbx_description
1 polymer ?
#
loop_
_entity_poly.entity_id
_entity_poly.type
_entity_poly.pdbx_seq_one_letter_code
_entity_poly.pdbx_strand_id
1 'polypeptide(L)' 'MESRGAADSQDPSAFLSGITGASVTVKLNSGVVYKGELQSIDGYMNIALEKTQEFVNGKLRKSYGDVFVRGNNVLYISAD' A
#
# COMPACT_ATOMS: atom_id res chain seq x y z
N MET A 1 35.68 -0.47 18.77
CA MET A 1 34.76 0.45 18.08
C MET A 1 34.74 0.01 16.63
N GLU A 2 33.93 -0.99 16.30
CA GLU A 2 33.86 -1.50 14.93
C GLU A 2 32.59 -0.96 14.28
N SER A 3 32.81 -0.11 13.28
CA SER A 3 31.81 0.29 12.30
C SER A 3 31.39 -0.92 11.48
N ARG A 4 30.14 -1.34 11.64
CA ARG A 4 29.44 -2.16 10.64
C ARG A 4 28.20 -1.40 10.23
N GLY A 5 28.27 -0.75 9.06
CA GLY A 5 27.08 -0.41 8.30
C GLY A 5 26.39 -1.73 7.95
N ALA A 6 25.44 -2.14 8.79
CA ALA A 6 24.54 -3.22 8.48
C ALA A 6 23.60 -2.69 7.40
N ALA A 7 23.54 -3.37 6.26
CA ALA A 7 22.52 -3.16 5.26
C ALA A 7 21.16 -2.99 5.96
N ASP A 8 20.47 -1.89 5.65
CA ASP A 8 19.13 -1.58 6.16
C ASP A 8 18.29 -2.85 6.12
N SER A 9 18.13 -3.48 7.27
CA SER A 9 17.37 -4.71 7.41
C SER A 9 15.95 -4.37 6.99
N GLN A 10 15.53 -4.92 5.86
CA GLN A 10 14.21 -4.78 5.26
C GLN A 10 13.14 -5.32 6.20
N ASP A 11 12.86 -4.61 7.28
CA ASP A 11 11.75 -4.90 8.18
C ASP A 11 10.47 -4.42 7.46
N PRO A 12 9.52 -5.33 7.17
CA PRO A 12 8.29 -4.95 6.48
C PRO A 12 7.52 -3.86 7.23
N SER A 13 7.57 -3.85 8.56
CA SER A 13 6.90 -2.82 9.38
C SER A 13 7.58 -1.46 9.23
N ALA A 14 8.92 -1.43 9.13
CA ALA A 14 9.66 -0.20 8.82
C ALA A 14 9.30 0.32 7.42
N PHE A 15 9.17 -0.54 6.43
CA PHE A 15 8.66 -0.15 5.11
C PHE A 15 7.25 0.43 5.19
N LEU A 16 6.32 -0.25 5.86
CA LEU A 16 4.93 0.18 5.98
C LEU A 16 4.78 1.54 6.67
N SER A 17 5.56 1.79 7.71
CA SER A 17 5.58 3.10 8.37
C SER A 17 6.19 4.19 7.49
N GLY A 18 7.20 3.86 6.67
CA GLY A 18 7.86 4.80 5.76
C GLY A 18 7.02 5.27 4.57
N ILE A 19 5.99 4.51 4.18
CA ILE A 19 5.14 4.83 3.01
C ILE A 19 3.82 5.53 3.38
N THR A 20 3.58 5.80 4.66
CA THR A 20 2.39 6.54 5.10
C THR A 20 2.42 7.97 4.56
N GLY A 21 1.31 8.43 3.99
CA GLY A 21 1.17 9.71 3.29
C GLY A 21 1.64 9.69 1.82
N ALA A 22 2.24 8.60 1.35
CA ALA A 22 2.68 8.47 -0.04
C ALA A 22 1.56 7.98 -0.96
N SER A 23 1.70 8.24 -2.26
CA SER A 23 0.88 7.57 -3.28
C SER A 23 1.31 6.12 -3.40
N VAL A 24 0.35 5.21 -3.31
CA VAL A 24 0.58 3.76 -3.35
C VAL A 24 -0.34 3.08 -4.34
N THR A 25 0.14 1.95 -4.85
CA THR A 25 -0.63 0.98 -5.63
C THR A 25 -0.88 -0.25 -4.77
N VAL A 26 -2.16 -0.58 -4.55
CA VAL A 26 -2.61 -1.78 -3.84
C VAL A 26 -3.30 -2.71 -4.83
N LYS A 27 -2.74 -3.90 -5.05
CA LYS A 27 -3.37 -4.92 -5.89
C LYS A 27 -4.09 -5.94 -5.02
N LEU A 28 -5.33 -6.26 -5.36
CA LEU A 28 -6.10 -7.31 -4.70
C LEU A 28 -5.89 -8.67 -5.35
N ASN A 29 -6.21 -9.74 -4.61
CA ASN A 29 -6.21 -11.13 -5.09
C ASN A 29 -7.13 -11.34 -6.31
N SER A 30 -8.15 -10.49 -6.48
CA SER A 30 -9.05 -10.49 -7.64
C SER A 30 -8.41 -9.90 -8.92
N GLY A 31 -7.22 -9.31 -8.81
CA GLY A 31 -6.56 -8.57 -9.90
C GLY A 31 -7.00 -7.11 -10.03
N VAL A 32 -8.01 -6.67 -9.26
CA VAL A 32 -8.38 -5.25 -9.14
C VAL A 32 -7.24 -4.47 -8.50
N VAL A 33 -6.98 -3.27 -9.00
CA VAL A 33 -5.92 -2.39 -8.51
C VAL A 33 -6.54 -1.11 -7.98
N TYR A 34 -6.20 -0.75 -6.75
CA TYR A 34 -6.49 0.55 -6.18
C TYR A 34 -5.21 1.39 -6.17
N LYS A 35 -5.31 2.64 -6.61
CA LYS A 35 -4.24 3.63 -6.49
C LYS A 35 -4.75 4.80 -5.66
N GLY A 36 -4.02 5.20 -4.64
CA GLY A 36 -4.47 6.27 -3.74
C GLY A 36 -3.37 6.71 -2.78
N GLU A 37 -3.68 7.69 -1.96
CA GLU A 37 -2.79 8.18 -0.91
C GLU A 37 -2.96 7.32 0.34
N LEU A 38 -1.87 6.72 0.84
CA LEU A 38 -1.93 5.86 2.02
C LEU A 38 -2.12 6.70 3.28
N GLN A 39 -3.28 6.57 3.95
CA GLN A 39 -3.51 7.27 5.22
C GLN A 39 -3.07 6.44 6.43
N SER A 40 -3.32 5.13 6.41
CA SER A 40 -2.88 4.24 7.47
C SER A 40 -2.85 2.79 7.03
N ILE A 41 -1.99 2.02 7.69
CA ILE A 41 -1.92 0.57 7.57
C ILE A 41 -1.62 -0.07 8.93
N ASP A 42 -2.18 -1.26 9.18
CA ASP A 42 -1.91 -2.05 10.38
C ASP A 42 -1.09 -3.32 10.09
N GLY A 43 -0.72 -4.05 11.14
CA GLY A 43 0.04 -5.31 11.03
C GLY A 43 -0.72 -6.47 10.37
N TYR A 44 -2.01 -6.31 10.10
CA TYR A 44 -2.83 -7.26 9.33
C TYR A 44 -3.02 -6.81 7.87
N MET A 45 -2.34 -5.75 7.46
CA MET A 45 -2.46 -5.08 6.16
C MET A 45 -3.85 -4.54 5.85
N ASN A 46 -4.65 -4.16 6.85
CA ASN A 46 -5.82 -3.34 6.58
C ASN A 46 -5.36 -1.93 6.21
N ILE A 47 -5.87 -1.41 5.09
CA ILE A 47 -5.36 -0.18 4.48
C ILE A 47 -6.48 0.83 4.35
N ALA A 48 -6.23 2.06 4.82
CA ALA A 48 -7.06 3.21 4.50
C ALA A 48 -6.36 4.04 3.41
N LEU A 49 -7.05 4.27 2.30
CA LEU A 49 -6.61 5.11 1.19
C LEU A 49 -7.53 6.31 1.03
N GLU A 50 -6.96 7.43 0.63
CA GLU A 50 -7.68 8.62 0.16
C GLU A 50 -7.43 8.88 -1.33
N LYS A 51 -8.29 9.71 -1.94
CA LYS A 51 -8.22 10.09 -3.37
C LYS A 51 -8.07 8.86 -4.28
N THR A 52 -8.79 7.79 -3.95
CA THR A 52 -8.51 6.45 -4.49
C THR A 52 -9.12 6.25 -5.87
N GLN A 53 -8.41 5.61 -6.79
CA GLN A 53 -8.88 5.19 -8.10
C GLN A 53 -8.86 3.68 -8.23
N GLU A 54 -9.95 3.10 -8.73
CA GLU A 54 -10.06 1.67 -9.05
C GLU A 54 -9.77 1.41 -10.53
N PHE A 55 -8.90 0.46 -10.77
CA PHE A 55 -8.56 -0.06 -12.08
C PHE A 55 -8.92 -1.54 -12.17
N VAL A 56 -9.65 -1.88 -13.23
CA VAL A 56 -10.00 -3.25 -13.59
C VAL A 56 -9.45 -3.53 -14.98
N ASN A 57 -8.63 -4.57 -15.12
CA ASN A 57 -7.94 -4.89 -16.38
C ASN A 57 -7.14 -3.71 -16.96
N GLY A 58 -6.47 -2.95 -16.08
CA GLY A 58 -5.64 -1.79 -16.45
C GLY A 58 -6.43 -0.53 -16.86
N LYS A 59 -7.76 -0.56 -16.84
CA LYS A 59 -8.60 0.60 -17.17
C LYS A 59 -9.17 1.22 -15.91
N LEU A 60 -9.14 2.55 -15.83
CA LEU A 60 -9.83 3.29 -14.77
C LEU A 60 -11.32 2.96 -14.86
N ARG A 61 -11.85 2.33 -13.81
CA ARG A 61 -13.26 1.98 -13.70
C ARG A 61 -14.01 3.03 -12.90
N LYS A 62 -13.43 3.50 -11.81
CA LYS A 62 -14.09 4.46 -10.91
C LYS A 62 -13.08 5.23 -10.07
N SER A 63 -13.38 6.49 -9.78
CA SER A 63 -12.72 7.25 -8.73
C SER A 63 -13.58 7.22 -7.47
N TYR A 64 -12.91 7.00 -6.36
CA TYR A 64 -13.40 7.02 -4.99
C TYR A 64 -12.70 8.15 -4.24
N GLY A 65 -13.28 8.60 -3.13
CA GLY A 65 -12.55 9.41 -2.15
C GLY A 65 -11.81 8.45 -1.23
N ASP A 66 -12.43 8.22 -0.09
CA ASP A 66 -11.89 7.37 0.97
C ASP A 66 -12.27 5.91 0.72
N VAL A 67 -11.29 5.02 0.83
CA VAL A 67 -11.45 3.58 0.63
C VAL A 67 -10.75 2.83 1.75
N PHE A 68 -11.46 1.87 2.36
CA PHE A 68 -10.90 0.93 3.31
C PHE A 68 -10.78 -0.45 2.69
N VAL A 69 -9.56 -0.97 2.59
CA VAL A 69 -9.25 -2.29 2.03
C VAL A 69 -8.89 -3.25 3.17
N ARG A 70 -9.57 -4.39 3.21
CA ARG A 70 -9.29 -5.44 4.19
C ARG A 70 -8.05 -6.24 3.78
N GLY A 71 -7.09 -6.40 4.69
CA GLY A 71 -5.75 -6.92 4.38
C GLY A 71 -5.69 -8.35 3.85
N ASN A 72 -6.65 -9.21 4.20
CA ASN A 72 -6.70 -10.57 3.66
C ASN A 72 -6.98 -10.63 2.15
N ASN A 73 -7.41 -9.53 1.53
CA ASN A 73 -7.64 -9.46 0.08
C ASN A 73 -6.45 -8.83 -0.67
N VAL A 74 -5.45 -8.31 0.05
CA VAL A 74 -4.30 -7.63 -0.53
C VAL A 74 -3.31 -8.66 -1.04
N LEU A 75 -2.91 -8.52 -2.30
CA LEU A 75 -1.85 -9.30 -2.93
C LEU A 75 -0.49 -8.63 -2.73
N TYR A 76 -0.40 -7.33 -3.02
CA TYR A 76 0.77 -6.53 -2.71
C TYR A 76 0.43 -5.03 -2.57
N ILE A 77 1.34 -4.31 -1.94
CA ILE A 77 1.43 -2.85 -1.93
C ILE A 77 2.77 -2.42 -2.54
N SER A 78 2.74 -1.36 -3.33
CA SER A 78 3.92 -0.70 -3.86
C SER A 78 3.79 0.79 -3.62
N ALA A 79 4.82 1.42 -3.06
CA ALA A 79 4.97 2.86 -3.14
C ALA A 79 5.56 3.21 -4.51
N ASP A 80 5.14 4.35 -5.06
CA ASP A 80 5.74 4.94 -6.27
C ASP A 80 7.07 5.65 -5.96
#